data_AF-A0A7W1LPS1-F1
#
_entry.id   AF-A0A7W1LPS1-F1
#
_cell.length_a   1.000
_cell.length_b   1.000
_cell.length_c   1.000
_cell.angle_alpha   90.00
_cell.angle_beta   90.00
_cell.angle_gamma   90.00
#
_symmetry.space_group_name_H-M   'P 1'
#
loop_
_entity.id
_entity.type
_entity.pdbx_description
1 polymer ?
#
loop_
_entity_poly.entity_id
_entity_poly.type
_entity_poly.pdbx_seq_one_letter_code
_entity_poly.pdbx_strand_id
1 'polypeptide(L)'
;MLYPYGYTREAVPSDMRADDHARLVRMAMEMARLSGYSVGQSSRGDIHVGNQVYWMYGQHRIMSFTFEMGDSFTMPDEAIPTETGRNMEAA
;
A
#
# COMPACT_ATOMS: atom_id res chain seq x y z
N MET A 1 -1.96 4.15 1.68
CA MET A 1 -1.29 3.57 0.50
C MET A 1 0.02 2.98 0.94
N LEU A 2 0.02 1.67 1.16
CA LEU A 2 1.22 0.97 1.62
C LEU A 2 1.84 0.17 0.49
N TYR A 3 3.15 0.35 0.28
CA TYR A 3 3.95 -0.40 -0.69
C TYR A 3 4.93 -1.36 0.03
N PRO A 4 5.34 -2.48 -0.61
CA PRO A 4 6.31 -3.41 -0.05
C PRO A 4 7.65 -2.75 0.33
N TYR A 5 8.40 -3.24 1.30
CA TYR A 5 8.18 -4.44 2.12
C TYR A 5 7.78 -4.09 3.55
N GLY A 6 7.03 -4.99 4.20
CA GLY A 6 6.72 -4.91 5.62
C GLY A 6 7.69 -5.66 6.53
N TYR A 7 8.49 -6.59 5.99
CA TYR A 7 9.38 -7.42 6.83
C TYR A 7 10.66 -6.70 7.26
N THR A 8 10.98 -5.55 6.65
CA THR A 8 12.18 -4.74 6.91
C THR A 8 11.86 -3.25 6.81
N ARG A 9 12.60 -2.42 7.54
CA ARG A 9 12.57 -0.95 7.42
C ARG A 9 13.51 -0.41 6.34
N GLU A 10 14.33 -1.27 5.75
CA GLU A 10 15.16 -0.89 4.62
C GLU A 10 14.26 -0.59 3.43
N ALA A 11 14.47 0.58 2.79
CA ALA A 11 13.68 1.00 1.65
C ALA A 11 13.97 0.14 0.40
N VAL A 12 15.23 -0.24 0.20
CA VAL A 12 15.68 -1.06 -0.94
C VAL A 12 16.57 -2.20 -0.42
N PRO A 13 15.98 -3.24 0.21
CA PRO A 13 16.73 -4.42 0.60
C PRO A 13 17.26 -5.18 -0.62
N SER A 14 18.18 -6.12 -0.40
CA SER A 14 18.85 -6.88 -1.46
C SER A 14 17.92 -7.62 -2.44
N ASP A 15 16.67 -7.90 -2.04
CA ASP A 15 15.64 -8.55 -2.85
C ASP A 15 14.67 -7.54 -3.51
N MET A 16 14.97 -6.24 -3.49
CA MET A 16 14.24 -5.18 -4.18
C MET A 16 15.16 -4.43 -5.16
N ARG A 17 14.70 -4.25 -6.40
CA ARG A 17 15.40 -3.39 -7.36
C ARG A 17 15.10 -1.93 -7.03
N ALA A 18 16.11 -1.06 -7.11
CA ALA A 18 15.93 0.38 -6.86
C ALA A 18 14.90 1.03 -7.81
N ASP A 19 14.85 0.59 -9.07
CA ASP A 19 13.87 1.06 -10.05
C ASP A 19 12.43 0.67 -9.69
N ASP A 20 12.25 -0.55 -9.15
CA ASP A 20 10.95 -1.05 -8.72
C ASP A 20 10.47 -0.29 -7.48
N HIS A 21 11.37 -0.05 -6.51
CA HIS A 21 11.08 0.82 -5.36
C HIS A 21 10.62 2.20 -5.82
N ALA A 22 11.34 2.83 -6.76
CA ALA A 22 10.98 4.14 -7.27
C ALA A 22 9.61 4.14 -7.99
N ARG A 23 9.26 3.07 -8.71
CA ARG A 23 7.94 2.89 -9.33
C ARG A 23 6.83 2.73 -8.28
N LEU A 24 7.04 1.87 -7.28
CA LEU A 24 6.11 1.63 -6.18
C LEU A 24 5.80 2.92 -5.42
N VAL A 25 6.82 3.69 -5.05
CA VAL A 25 6.65 4.98 -4.35
C VAL A 25 5.85 5.96 -5.22
N ARG A 26 6.19 6.11 -6.51
CA ARG A 26 5.45 7.01 -7.42
C ARG A 26 3.99 6.62 -7.56
N MET A 27 3.69 5.33 -7.76
CA MET A 27 2.33 4.83 -7.84
C MET A 27 1.57 5.05 -6.53
N ALA A 28 2.19 4.74 -5.38
CA ALA A 28 1.57 4.94 -4.07
C ALA A 28 1.26 6.41 -3.79
N MET A 29 2.14 7.34 -4.21
CA MET A 29 1.90 8.78 -4.12
C MET A 29 0.71 9.23 -4.97
N GLU A 30 0.59 8.72 -6.20
CA GLU A 30 -0.52 9.09 -7.07
C GLU A 30 -1.86 8.52 -6.57
N MET A 31 -1.89 7.26 -6.15
CA MET A 31 -3.08 6.67 -5.53
C MET A 31 -3.51 7.43 -4.28
N ALA A 32 -2.55 7.83 -3.43
CA ALA A 32 -2.82 8.64 -2.25
C ALA A 32 -3.34 10.04 -2.59
N ARG A 33 -2.83 10.67 -3.66
CA ARG A 33 -3.32 11.96 -4.15
C ARG A 33 -4.78 11.87 -4.59
N LEU A 34 -5.16 10.75 -5.22
CA LEU A 34 -6.52 10.52 -5.73
C LEU A 34 -7.50 10.14 -4.62
N SER A 35 -7.07 9.38 -3.62
CA SER A 35 -7.96 8.84 -2.58
C SER A 35 -7.92 9.57 -1.23
N GLY A 36 -6.94 10.45 -1.02
CA GLY A 36 -6.73 11.17 0.25
C GLY A 36 -6.01 10.37 1.34
N TYR A 37 -5.54 9.15 1.07
CA TYR A 37 -4.83 8.34 2.05
C TYR A 37 -3.38 8.78 2.27
N SER A 38 -2.81 8.45 3.43
CA SER A 38 -1.38 8.61 3.67
C SER A 38 -0.54 7.58 2.89
N VAL A 39 0.69 7.94 2.52
CA VAL A 39 1.66 7.05 1.85
C VAL A 39 2.64 6.49 2.88
N GLY A 40 3.06 5.23 2.73
CA GLY A 40 4.16 4.67 3.50
C GLY A 40 4.64 3.33 2.97
N GLN A 41 5.88 2.97 3.31
CA GLN A 41 6.30 1.57 3.24
C GLN A 41 5.48 0.79 4.26
N SER A 42 5.09 -0.45 3.95
CA SER A 42 4.23 -1.21 4.86
C SER A 42 4.87 -1.53 6.22
N SER A 43 6.18 -1.37 6.37
CA SER A 43 6.91 -1.46 7.65
C SER A 43 6.96 -0.16 8.46
N ARG A 44 6.33 0.93 7.97
CA ARG A 44 6.42 2.26 8.58
C ARG A 44 5.95 2.27 10.04
N GLY A 45 4.84 1.59 10.33
CA GLY A 45 4.33 1.38 11.68
C GLY A 45 5.08 0.25 12.35
N ASP A 46 4.66 -0.98 12.04
CA ASP A 46 5.18 -2.23 12.59
C ASP A 46 5.80 -3.12 11.51
N ILE A 47 6.68 -4.04 11.94
CA ILE A 47 7.20 -5.09 11.06
C ILE A 47 6.12 -6.16 10.88
N HIS A 48 5.85 -6.52 9.63
CA HIS A 48 4.93 -7.57 9.25
C HIS A 48 5.64 -8.61 8.38
N VAL A 49 5.47 -9.89 8.71
CA VAL A 49 6.03 -11.02 7.95
C VAL A 49 4.91 -11.85 7.33
N GLY A 50 5.13 -12.38 6.12
CA GLY A 50 4.17 -13.28 5.46
C GLY A 50 2.93 -12.63 4.83
N ASN A 51 2.91 -11.30 4.68
CA ASN A 51 1.79 -10.62 4.02
C ASN A 51 1.77 -10.88 2.50
N GLN A 52 0.56 -10.97 1.93
CA GLN A 52 0.30 -11.16 0.50
C GLN A 52 1.06 -10.15 -0.39
N VAL A 53 1.06 -8.86 -0.04
CA VAL A 53 1.69 -7.82 -0.89
C VAL A 53 3.21 -7.99 -1.03
N TYR A 54 3.89 -8.51 -0.01
CA TYR A 54 5.33 -8.76 -0.07
C TYR A 54 5.63 -10.05 -0.81
N TRP A 55 4.78 -11.07 -0.66
CA TRP A 55 4.91 -12.31 -1.43
C TRP A 55 4.70 -12.05 -2.92
N MET A 56 3.68 -11.28 -3.30
CA MET A 56 3.39 -10.92 -4.70
C MET A 56 4.59 -10.20 -5.36
N TYR A 57 5.20 -9.25 -4.67
CA TYR A 57 6.38 -8.57 -5.21
C TYR A 57 7.65 -9.44 -5.14
N GLY A 58 7.95 -10.04 -3.99
CA GLY A 58 9.18 -10.81 -3.78
C GLY A 58 9.29 -12.04 -4.70
N GLN A 59 8.18 -12.77 -4.85
CA GLN A 59 8.12 -13.98 -5.68
C GLN A 59 7.83 -13.69 -7.15
N HIS A 60 6.94 -12.74 -7.44
CA HIS A 60 6.38 -12.56 -8.79
C HIS A 60 6.62 -11.18 -9.40
N ARG A 61 7.26 -10.26 -8.67
CA ARG A 61 7.50 -8.86 -9.11
C ARG A 61 6.23 -8.11 -9.50
N ILE A 62 5.11 -8.52 -8.93
CA ILE A 62 3.83 -7.82 -9.07
C ILE A 62 3.86 -6.58 -8.18
N MET A 63 3.55 -5.42 -8.76
CA MET A 63 3.45 -4.15 -8.03
C MET A 63 2.12 -4.10 -7.28
N SER A 64 2.10 -4.58 -6.05
CA SER A 64 0.90 -4.67 -5.21
C SER A 64 0.93 -3.72 -4.03
N PHE A 65 -0.25 -3.28 -3.59
CA PHE A 65 -0.41 -2.26 -2.54
C PHE A 65 -1.47 -2.67 -1.52
N THR A 66 -1.34 -2.17 -0.29
CA THR A 66 -2.40 -2.29 0.72
C THR A 66 -3.17 -0.97 0.83
N PHE A 67 -4.49 -1.08 0.72
CA PHE A 67 -5.46 -0.02 0.99
C PHE A 67 -6.07 -0.26 2.37
N GLU A 68 -5.67 0.54 3.35
CA GLU A 68 -6.31 0.59 4.66
C GLU A 68 -7.51 1.54 4.55
N MET A 69 -8.68 0.97 4.28
CA MET A 69 -9.92 1.72 4.04
C MET A 69 -10.69 2.01 5.33
N GLY A 70 -11.47 3.09 5.33
CA GLY A 70 -12.22 3.52 6.50
C GLY A 70 -11.33 4.08 7.62
N ASP A 71 -11.99 4.70 8.59
CA ASP A 71 -11.34 5.18 9.82
C ASP A 71 -11.49 4.18 10.99
N SER A 72 -12.29 3.12 10.79
CA SER A 72 -12.60 2.12 11.82
C SER A 72 -12.99 0.78 11.19
N PHE A 73 -12.77 -0.32 11.92
CA PHE A 73 -13.25 -1.66 11.56
C PHE A 73 -14.77 -1.75 11.43
N THR A 74 -15.50 -0.93 12.20
CA THR A 74 -16.96 -0.85 12.15
C THR A 74 -17.38 0.58 11.90
N MET A 75 -18.06 0.80 10.78
CA MET A 75 -18.62 2.10 10.37
C MET A 75 -20.10 1.92 10.01
N PRO A 76 -20.91 2.99 10.07
CA PRO A 76 -22.28 2.97 9.54
C PRO A 76 -22.30 2.68 8.05
N ASP A 77 -23.38 2.07 7.55
CA ASP A 77 -23.51 1.73 6.13
C ASP A 77 -23.65 2.98 5.24
N GLU A 78 -24.09 4.12 5.79
CA GLU A 78 -24.13 5.40 5.10
C GLU A 78 -22.73 5.89 4.66
N ALA A 79 -21.66 5.36 5.25
CA ALA A 79 -20.29 5.65 4.83
C ALA A 79 -19.88 4.90 3.54
N ILE A 80 -20.56 3.80 3.18
CA ILE A 80 -20.17 2.92 2.07
C ILE A 80 -19.99 3.70 0.75
N PRO A 81 -20.92 4.56 0.29
CA PRO A 81 -20.76 5.25 -0.98
C PRO A 81 -19.54 6.17 -1.01
N THR A 82 -19.28 6.89 0.09
CA THR A 82 -18.12 7.79 0.20
C THR A 82 -16.81 7.01 0.25
N GLU A 83 -16.74 5.99 1.11
CA GLU A 83 -15.51 5.25 1.40
C GLU A 83 -15.07 4.33 0.27
N THR A 84 -16.02 3.78 -0.49
CA THR A 84 -15.74 3.04 -1.74
C THR A 84 -15.50 4.00 -2.90
N GLY A 85 -16.32 5.05 -3.04
CA GLY A 85 -16.24 6.03 -4.11
C GLY A 85 -14.91 6.77 -4.18
N ARG A 86 -14.33 7.13 -3.02
CA ARG A 86 -13.04 7.85 -2.97
C ARG A 86 -11.85 7.07 -3.56
N ASN A 87 -11.97 5.76 -3.74
CA ASN A 87 -10.87 4.93 -4.27
C ASN A 87 -10.98 4.64 -5.76
N MET A 88 -12.09 5.02 -6.42
CA MET A 88 -12.40 4.61 -7.80
C MET A 88 -11.36 5.05 -8.83
N GLU A 89 -10.77 6.23 -8.67
CA GLU A 89 -9.71 6.72 -9.57
C GLU A 89 -8.33 6.12 -9.25
N ALA A 90 -8.15 5.61 -8.03
CA ALA A 90 -6.87 5.10 -7.54
C ALA A 90 -6.67 3.60 -7.80
N ALA A 91 -7.74 2.83 -7.97
CA ALA A 91 -7.75 1.37 -8.06
C ALA A 91 -8.04 0.88 -9.49
#